data_AF-A0A8T8WHL5-F1
#
_entry.id   AF-A0A8T8WHL5-F1
#
_cell.length_a   1.000
_cell.length_b   1.000
_cell.length_c   1.000
_cell.angle_alpha   90.00
_cell.angle_beta   90.00
_cell.angle_gamma   90.00
#
_symmetry.space_group_name_H-M   'P 1'
#
loop_
_entity.id
_entity.type
_entity.pdbx_description
1 polymer ?
#
loop_
_entity_poly.entity_id
_entity_poly.type
_entity_poly.pdbx_seq_one_letter_code
_entity_poly.pdbx_strand_id
1 'polypeptide(L)'
;MDSVEDRDSPPAFPDAPWLCPTDRMVVRRFRPLKYLRDVFVKGLRFGKAEHYEKYEGRGTVRTRISELLQSNETSDMILQSGEEMDFPTGMRQFRRNARHYYYVNSWNTGTDESKKIWKEYANLEDGVAIETTVGQLLRSFRPELELNMGAVRYLDWWREANPQIPQSLYFTKHRGCHRTSNTPKSRVNAEVE
;
A
#
# COMPACT_ATOMS: atom_id res chain seq x y z
N MET A 1 5.33 20.03 -21.31
CA MET A 1 6.51 19.21 -21.01
C MET A 1 6.13 17.78 -21.36
N ASP A 2 6.48 17.34 -22.57
CA ASP A 2 6.19 16.01 -23.12
C ASP A 2 7.47 15.52 -23.81
N SER A 3 8.47 15.10 -23.04
CA SER A 3 9.58 14.33 -23.58
C SER A 3 9.28 12.84 -23.40
N VAL A 4 9.78 12.03 -24.34
CA VAL A 4 9.69 10.55 -24.30
C VAL A 4 10.35 9.98 -23.03
N GLU A 5 11.32 10.69 -22.45
CA GLU A 5 12.01 10.33 -21.20
C GLU A 5 11.07 10.23 -19.97
N ASP A 6 9.97 11.00 -19.93
CA ASP A 6 8.97 10.91 -18.86
C ASP A 6 8.11 9.63 -18.94
N ARG A 7 8.05 8.97 -20.11
CA ARG A 7 7.31 7.70 -20.28
C ARG A 7 8.07 6.50 -19.73
N ASP A 8 9.40 6.53 -19.82
CA ASP A 8 10.27 5.40 -19.50
C ASP A 8 10.96 5.53 -18.13
N SER A 9 10.73 6.65 -17.43
CA SER A 9 11.24 6.85 -16.08
C SER A 9 10.63 5.82 -15.11
N PRO A 10 11.43 5.17 -14.23
CA PRO A 10 10.92 4.18 -13.31
C PRO A 10 9.84 4.82 -12.41
N PRO A 11 8.62 4.25 -12.38
CA PRO A 11 7.42 4.93 -11.88
C PRO A 11 7.36 5.02 -10.35
N ALA A 12 8.39 4.53 -9.66
CA ALA A 12 8.49 4.46 -8.22
C ALA A 12 9.98 4.35 -7.83
N PHE A 13 10.46 5.23 -6.97
CA PHE A 13 11.68 4.90 -6.22
C PHE A 13 11.30 3.78 -5.24
N PRO A 14 12.01 2.63 -5.23
CA PRO A 14 11.76 1.53 -4.29
C PRO A 14 11.73 1.97 -2.82
N ASP A 15 12.45 3.05 -2.54
CA ASP A 15 12.64 3.61 -1.20
C ASP A 15 11.70 4.79 -0.89
N ALA A 16 10.82 5.18 -1.81
CA ALA A 16 9.87 6.26 -1.54
C ALA A 16 8.88 5.83 -0.42
N PRO A 17 8.77 6.59 0.69
CA PRO A 17 7.92 6.24 1.83
C PRO A 17 6.42 6.24 1.50
N TRP A 18 6.05 6.85 0.38
CA TRP A 18 4.69 6.87 -0.16
C TRP A 18 4.74 6.90 -1.68
N LEU A 19 4.03 6.00 -2.34
CA LEU A 19 3.88 6.02 -3.79
C LEU A 19 2.54 6.68 -4.12
N CYS A 20 2.60 7.95 -4.49
CA CYS A 20 1.51 8.64 -5.16
C CYS A 20 1.58 8.25 -6.64
N PRO A 21 0.71 7.36 -7.13
CA PRO A 21 0.75 7.00 -8.53
C PRO A 21 0.41 8.22 -9.38
N THR A 22 1.14 8.42 -10.48
CA THR A 22 0.84 9.49 -11.43
C THR A 22 -0.40 9.15 -12.25
N ASP A 23 -1.10 10.16 -12.76
CA ASP A 23 -2.28 9.99 -13.62
C ASP A 23 -2.04 9.11 -14.87
N ARG A 24 -0.79 9.06 -15.33
CA ARG A 24 -0.34 8.30 -16.50
C ARG A 24 0.00 6.85 -16.17
N MET A 25 0.11 6.49 -14.89
CA MET A 25 0.48 5.14 -14.47
C MET A 25 -0.57 4.13 -14.92
N VAL A 26 -0.12 3.11 -15.65
CA VAL A 26 -0.97 1.99 -16.07
C VAL A 26 -1.29 1.11 -14.87
N VAL A 27 -2.54 0.72 -14.74
CA VAL A 27 -3.01 -0.24 -13.74
C VAL A 27 -3.87 -1.31 -14.41
N ARG A 28 -3.72 -2.55 -13.96
CA ARG A 28 -4.43 -3.72 -14.48
C ARG A 28 -5.17 -4.45 -13.37
N ARG A 29 -6.43 -4.80 -13.63
CA ARG A 29 -7.24 -5.65 -12.75
C ARG A 29 -7.51 -6.98 -13.40
N PHE A 30 -6.93 -8.03 -12.81
CA PHE A 30 -7.07 -9.41 -13.27
C PHE A 30 -8.30 -10.07 -12.65
N ARG A 31 -9.09 -10.76 -13.48
CA ARG A 31 -10.36 -11.38 -13.09
C ARG A 31 -10.64 -12.59 -13.98
N PRO A 32 -11.40 -13.60 -13.51
CA PRO A 32 -12.01 -14.57 -14.41
C PRO A 32 -13.01 -13.91 -15.36
N LEU A 33 -13.02 -14.32 -16.64
CA LEU A 33 -13.86 -13.80 -17.72
C LEU A 33 -15.35 -13.80 -17.35
N LYS A 34 -15.82 -14.83 -16.64
CA LYS A 34 -17.21 -14.92 -16.17
C LYS A 34 -17.66 -13.73 -15.29
N TYR A 35 -16.73 -13.02 -14.67
CA TYR A 35 -17.00 -11.84 -13.84
C TYR A 35 -16.76 -10.51 -14.55
N LEU A 36 -16.43 -10.53 -15.85
CA LEU A 36 -16.20 -9.32 -16.64
C LEU A 36 -17.49 -8.52 -16.81
N ARG A 37 -18.59 -9.20 -17.22
CA ARG A 37 -19.91 -8.57 -17.35
C ARG A 37 -20.35 -7.86 -16.07
N ASP A 38 -20.08 -8.48 -14.93
CA ASP A 38 -20.39 -7.92 -13.61
C ASP A 38 -19.67 -6.58 -13.34
N VAL A 39 -18.47 -6.36 -13.89
CA VAL A 39 -17.78 -5.07 -13.75
C VAL A 39 -18.55 -3.95 -14.47
N PHE A 40 -19.03 -4.22 -15.67
CA PHE A 40 -19.75 -3.23 -16.47
C PHE A 40 -21.17 -2.97 -15.95
N VAL A 41 -21.84 -3.99 -15.43
CA VAL A 41 -23.22 -3.87 -14.94
C VAL A 41 -23.28 -3.34 -13.51
N LYS A 42 -22.40 -3.82 -12.62
CA LYS A 42 -22.43 -3.49 -11.18
C LYS A 42 -21.38 -2.44 -10.77
N GLY A 43 -20.53 -2.03 -11.71
CA GLY A 43 -19.42 -1.11 -11.45
C GLY A 43 -18.23 -1.75 -10.72
N LEU A 44 -17.21 -0.92 -10.48
CA LEU A 44 -16.03 -1.31 -9.72
C LEU A 44 -16.34 -1.37 -8.22
N ARG A 45 -16.08 -2.54 -7.62
CA ARG A 45 -16.17 -2.72 -6.17
C ARG A 45 -14.83 -2.52 -5.50
N PHE A 46 -14.89 -1.81 -4.38
CA PHE A 46 -13.82 -1.59 -3.42
C PHE A 46 -14.30 -2.15 -2.07
N GLY A 47 -13.43 -2.85 -1.34
CA GLY A 47 -13.75 -3.30 0.01
C GLY A 47 -13.14 -2.36 1.03
N LYS A 48 -13.75 -2.23 2.21
CA LYS A 48 -13.14 -1.51 3.33
C LYS A 48 -11.88 -2.24 3.78
N ALA A 49 -10.80 -1.50 4.01
CA ALA A 49 -9.52 -2.03 4.44
C ALA A 49 -9.63 -2.87 5.74
N GLU A 50 -10.55 -2.50 6.63
CA GLU A 50 -10.73 -3.14 7.93
C GLU A 50 -11.06 -4.66 7.89
N HIS A 51 -11.52 -5.17 6.75
CA HIS A 51 -11.97 -6.56 6.59
C HIS A 51 -10.99 -7.46 5.84
N TYR A 52 -9.90 -6.93 5.29
CA TYR A 52 -9.02 -7.73 4.43
C TYR A 52 -7.93 -8.47 5.20
N GLU A 53 -7.32 -7.85 6.21
CA GLU A 53 -6.22 -8.48 6.93
C GLU A 53 -6.19 -8.08 8.42
N LYS A 54 -5.82 -9.03 9.29
CA LYS A 54 -5.83 -8.85 10.75
C LYS A 54 -5.03 -7.63 11.19
N TYR A 55 -3.91 -7.35 10.53
CA TYR A 55 -2.95 -6.33 10.92
C TYR A 55 -3.03 -5.06 10.06
N GLU A 56 -3.98 -4.99 9.10
CA GLU A 56 -4.14 -3.83 8.22
C GLU A 56 -4.49 -2.55 9.01
N GLY A 57 -3.82 -1.46 8.64
CA GLY A 57 -3.92 -0.16 9.32
C GLY A 57 -3.42 -0.15 10.77
N ARG A 58 -2.63 -1.15 11.20
CA ARG A 58 -1.98 -1.16 12.52
C ARG A 58 -0.51 -0.75 12.40
N GLY A 59 0.00 -0.10 13.44
CA GLY A 59 1.44 0.11 13.60
C GLY A 59 2.17 -1.22 13.79
N THR A 60 3.26 -1.42 13.04
CA THR A 60 4.21 -2.53 13.20
C THR A 60 4.90 -2.48 14.56
N VAL A 61 5.68 -3.52 14.88
CA VAL A 61 6.46 -3.56 16.12
C VAL A 61 7.44 -2.39 16.20
N ARG A 62 8.16 -2.10 15.10
CA ARG A 62 9.08 -0.97 15.05
C ARG A 62 8.39 0.38 15.20
N THR A 63 7.22 0.56 14.58
CA THR A 63 6.42 1.79 14.76
C THR A 63 6.02 1.98 16.21
N ARG A 64 5.55 0.93 16.89
CA ARG A 64 5.16 1.04 18.30
C ARG A 64 6.33 1.35 19.22
N ILE A 65 7.49 0.75 18.97
CA ILE A 65 8.72 1.08 19.72
C ILE A 65 9.08 2.55 19.50
N SER A 66 9.04 3.01 18.25
CA SER A 66 9.31 4.42 17.93
C SER A 66 8.34 5.37 18.62
N GLU A 67 7.05 5.04 18.66
CA GLU A 67 6.03 5.85 19.36
C GLU A 67 6.27 5.90 20.86
N LEU A 68 6.69 4.79 21.47
CA LEU A 68 7.02 4.73 22.89
C LEU A 68 8.27 5.56 23.21
N LEU A 69 9.31 5.47 22.36
CA LEU A 69 10.52 6.27 22.53
C LEU A 69 10.21 7.77 22.37
N GLN A 70 9.42 8.13 21.35
CA GLN A 70 8.94 9.50 21.19
C GLN A 70 8.14 9.94 22.41
N SER A 71 7.25 9.11 22.94
CA SER A 71 6.51 9.45 24.17
C SER A 71 7.45 9.81 25.32
N ASN A 72 8.53 9.05 25.51
CA ASN A 72 9.50 9.30 26.59
C ASN A 72 10.35 10.55 26.36
N GLU A 73 10.66 10.88 25.10
CA GLU A 73 11.34 12.12 24.73
C GLU A 73 10.40 13.33 24.78
N THR A 74 9.10 13.08 24.68
CA THR A 74 8.07 14.10 24.52
C THR A 74 7.10 14.14 25.70
N SER A 75 7.47 13.56 26.84
CA SER A 75 6.75 13.62 28.13
C SER A 75 6.44 15.04 28.60
N ASP A 76 7.00 16.06 27.94
CA ASP A 76 6.76 17.48 28.20
C ASP A 76 5.72 18.14 27.27
N MET A 77 5.14 17.42 26.28
CA MET A 77 4.09 18.00 25.42
C MET A 77 2.72 17.97 26.10
N ILE A 78 2.43 19.06 26.81
CA ILE A 78 1.11 19.38 27.36
C ILE A 78 0.24 19.95 26.22
N LEU A 79 -0.95 19.38 26.01
CA LEU A 79 -1.94 19.96 25.09
C LEU A 79 -2.31 21.39 25.53
N GLN A 80 -2.85 22.21 24.62
CA GLN A 80 -3.34 23.55 24.99
C GLN A 80 -4.38 23.53 26.13
N SER A 81 -5.04 22.38 26.34
CA SER A 81 -5.98 22.11 27.43
C SER A 81 -5.35 21.81 28.79
N GLY A 82 -4.02 21.66 28.88
CA GLY A 82 -3.33 21.28 30.13
C GLY A 82 -3.23 19.76 30.35
N GLU A 83 -3.77 18.95 29.44
CA GLU A 83 -3.72 17.48 29.53
C GLU A 83 -2.41 16.94 28.95
N GLU A 84 -1.84 15.93 29.61
CA GLU A 84 -0.69 15.17 29.12
C GLU A 84 -1.09 14.36 27.87
N MET A 85 -0.29 14.45 26.82
CA MET A 85 -0.55 13.72 25.58
C MET A 85 0.02 12.29 25.66
N ASP A 86 -0.84 11.29 25.83
CA ASP A 86 -0.47 9.88 25.56
C ASP A 86 -0.39 9.67 24.05
N PHE A 87 0.77 10.04 23.48
CA PHE A 87 1.05 9.95 22.06
C PHE A 87 0.85 8.53 21.49
N PRO A 88 1.36 7.45 22.13
CA PRO A 88 1.08 6.09 21.68
C PRO A 88 -0.41 5.74 21.62
N THR A 89 -1.22 6.14 22.62
CA THR A 89 -2.66 5.91 22.58
C THR A 89 -3.35 6.74 21.51
N GLY A 90 -3.01 8.02 21.38
CA GLY A 90 -3.52 8.90 20.33
C GLY A 90 -3.27 8.33 18.93
N MET A 91 -2.04 7.89 18.65
CA MET A 91 -1.69 7.27 17.37
C MET A 91 -2.40 5.94 17.11
N ARG A 92 -2.66 5.14 18.14
CA ARG A 92 -3.48 3.92 18.00
C ARG A 92 -4.93 4.24 17.68
N GLN A 93 -5.53 5.23 18.35
CA GLN A 93 -6.90 5.65 18.12
C GLN A 93 -7.07 6.28 16.74
N PHE A 94 -6.15 7.17 16.34
CA PHE A 94 -6.10 7.75 15.00
C PHE A 94 -6.10 6.66 13.93
N ARG A 95 -5.20 5.68 14.05
CA ARG A 95 -5.16 4.51 13.16
C ARG A 95 -6.45 3.71 13.14
N ARG A 96 -7.03 3.45 14.31
CA ARG A 96 -8.29 2.71 14.40
C ARG A 96 -9.41 3.44 13.65
N ASN A 97 -9.55 4.74 13.87
CA ASN A 97 -10.63 5.55 13.31
C ASN A 97 -10.46 5.76 11.80
N ALA A 98 -9.23 6.03 11.33
CA ALA A 98 -9.07 6.34 9.93
C ALA A 98 -9.30 5.13 9.02
N ARG A 99 -9.11 3.88 9.49
CA ARG A 99 -9.44 2.65 8.73
C ARG A 99 -10.85 2.62 8.15
N HIS A 100 -11.81 3.32 8.75
CA HIS A 100 -13.18 3.40 8.24
C HIS A 100 -13.30 4.21 6.93
N TYR A 101 -12.29 5.02 6.60
CA TYR A 101 -12.24 5.87 5.42
C TYR A 101 -11.35 5.32 4.30
N TYR A 102 -10.68 4.18 4.51
CA TYR A 102 -9.82 3.56 3.50
C TYR A 102 -10.46 2.34 2.86
N TYR A 103 -10.32 2.31 1.54
CA TYR A 103 -10.84 1.25 0.70
C TYR A 103 -9.71 0.66 -0.15
N VAL A 104 -9.70 -0.66 -0.27
CA VAL A 104 -8.69 -1.40 -1.01
C VAL A 104 -9.30 -1.99 -2.27
N ASN A 105 -8.48 -2.03 -3.33
CA ASN A 105 -8.80 -2.68 -4.58
C ASN A 105 -7.60 -3.48 -5.09
N SER A 106 -7.85 -4.52 -5.88
CA SER A 106 -6.84 -5.41 -6.45
C SER A 106 -6.40 -4.93 -7.84
N TRP A 107 -5.94 -3.69 -7.92
CA TRP A 107 -5.25 -3.19 -9.11
C TRP A 107 -3.76 -3.48 -8.99
N ASN A 108 -3.18 -4.08 -10.00
CA ASN A 108 -1.74 -4.23 -10.14
C ASN A 108 -1.19 -3.03 -10.91
N THR A 109 -0.04 -2.52 -10.48
CA THR A 109 0.65 -1.43 -11.16
C THR A 109 1.50 -1.95 -12.32
N GLY A 110 1.53 -1.20 -13.42
CA GLY A 110 2.34 -1.53 -14.59
C GLY A 110 1.70 -2.57 -15.51
N THR A 111 2.48 -2.99 -16.50
CA THR A 111 2.09 -3.94 -17.54
C THR A 111 2.73 -5.32 -17.36
N ASP A 112 3.54 -5.50 -16.31
CA ASP A 112 4.20 -6.77 -16.05
C ASP A 112 3.19 -7.86 -15.68
N GLU A 113 3.22 -8.92 -16.46
CA GLU A 113 2.38 -10.09 -16.24
C GLU A 113 3.22 -11.24 -15.69
N SER A 114 2.65 -12.00 -14.75
CA SER A 114 3.26 -13.23 -14.26
C SER A 114 2.22 -14.33 -14.12
N LYS A 115 2.66 -15.58 -14.32
CA LYS A 115 1.82 -16.76 -14.09
C LYS A 115 1.22 -16.78 -12.68
N LYS A 116 1.93 -16.22 -11.69
CA LYS A 116 1.43 -16.09 -10.32
C LYS A 116 0.20 -15.18 -10.25
N ILE A 117 0.25 -13.98 -10.86
CA ILE A 117 -0.87 -13.03 -10.86
C ILE A 117 -2.09 -13.63 -11.54
N TRP A 118 -1.90 -14.22 -12.73
CA TRP A 118 -2.99 -14.88 -13.46
C TRP A 118 -3.60 -16.05 -12.67
N LYS A 119 -2.78 -16.82 -11.96
CA LYS A 119 -3.26 -17.91 -11.09
C LYS A 119 -4.05 -17.40 -9.88
N GLU A 120 -3.56 -16.37 -9.21
CA GLU A 120 -4.16 -15.85 -7.98
C GLU A 120 -5.46 -15.09 -8.25
N TYR A 121 -5.53 -14.34 -9.34
CA TYR A 121 -6.63 -13.40 -9.59
C TYR A 121 -7.55 -13.80 -10.74
N ALA A 122 -7.15 -14.72 -11.61
CA ALA A 122 -7.88 -15.02 -12.85
C ALA A 122 -8.01 -16.52 -13.17
N ASN A 123 -7.61 -17.41 -12.25
CA ASN A 123 -7.71 -18.87 -12.37
C ASN A 123 -7.00 -19.51 -13.59
N LEU A 124 -6.05 -18.81 -14.23
CA LEU A 124 -5.24 -19.21 -15.40
C LEU A 124 -5.98 -19.53 -16.71
N GLU A 125 -7.13 -20.19 -16.69
CA GLU A 125 -7.76 -20.76 -17.89
C GLU A 125 -8.51 -19.69 -18.71
N ASP A 126 -9.49 -19.03 -18.09
CA ASP A 126 -10.31 -17.99 -18.74
C ASP A 126 -10.18 -16.66 -17.99
N GLY A 127 -8.97 -16.10 -18.03
CA GLY A 127 -8.66 -14.84 -17.39
C GLY A 127 -8.80 -13.64 -18.31
N VAL A 128 -9.18 -12.49 -17.76
CA VAL A 128 -9.05 -11.19 -18.43
C VAL A 128 -8.32 -10.20 -17.54
N ALA A 129 -7.60 -9.27 -18.18
CA ALA A 129 -7.04 -8.09 -17.54
C ALA A 129 -7.78 -6.85 -18.05
N ILE A 130 -8.35 -6.09 -17.13
CA ILE A 130 -8.91 -4.76 -17.43
C ILE A 130 -7.78 -3.76 -17.24
N GLU A 131 -7.40 -3.05 -18.29
CA GLU A 131 -6.35 -2.05 -18.26
C GLU A 131 -6.94 -0.63 -18.30
N THR A 132 -6.36 0.27 -17.52
CA THR A 132 -6.63 1.70 -17.55
C THR A 132 -5.43 2.47 -17.00
N THR A 133 -5.52 3.79 -16.90
CA THR A 133 -4.57 4.59 -16.12
C THR A 133 -5.18 5.04 -14.79
N VAL A 134 -4.34 5.37 -13.82
CA VAL A 134 -4.77 5.92 -12.53
C VAL A 134 -5.62 7.18 -12.71
N GLY A 135 -5.23 8.08 -13.62
CA GLY A 135 -6.01 9.29 -13.89
C GLY A 135 -7.38 8.99 -14.53
N GLN A 136 -7.45 8.03 -15.46
CA GLN A 136 -8.74 7.60 -16.03
C GLN A 136 -9.64 6.96 -14.97
N LEU A 137 -9.06 6.12 -14.10
CA LEU A 137 -9.76 5.50 -12.99
C LEU A 137 -10.26 6.55 -11.99
N LEU A 138 -9.43 7.53 -11.62
CA LEU A 138 -9.80 8.63 -10.72
C LEU A 138 -10.94 9.47 -11.29
N ARG A 139 -10.86 9.87 -12.57
CA ARG A 139 -11.92 10.60 -13.26
C ARG A 139 -13.22 9.82 -13.43
N SER A 140 -13.18 8.49 -13.33
CA SER A 140 -14.39 7.66 -13.35
C SER A 140 -15.18 7.74 -12.04
N PHE A 141 -14.56 8.20 -10.95
CA PHE A 141 -15.26 8.56 -9.74
C PHE A 141 -15.85 9.96 -9.87
N ARG A 142 -16.93 10.22 -9.13
CA ARG A 142 -17.60 11.52 -9.20
C ARG A 142 -16.63 12.64 -8.81
N PRO A 143 -16.60 13.75 -9.56
CA PRO A 143 -15.64 14.85 -9.34
C PRO A 143 -15.84 15.57 -8.01
N GLU A 144 -16.97 15.39 -7.33
CA GLU A 144 -17.23 16.01 -6.02
C GLU A 144 -16.48 15.34 -4.86
N LEU A 145 -15.83 14.19 -5.08
CA LEU A 145 -15.12 13.46 -4.03
C LEU A 145 -13.62 13.75 -4.12
N GLU A 146 -13.06 14.36 -3.08
CA GLU A 146 -11.62 14.41 -2.88
C GLU A 146 -11.10 13.00 -2.55
N LEU A 147 -10.75 12.23 -3.59
CA LEU A 147 -10.23 10.87 -3.48
C LEU A 147 -8.72 10.87 -3.64
N ASN A 148 -8.04 10.33 -2.63
CA ASN A 148 -6.61 10.03 -2.71
C ASN A 148 -6.41 8.54 -3.00
N MET A 149 -5.60 8.23 -4.01
CA MET A 149 -5.18 6.87 -4.34
C MET A 149 -3.70 6.70 -4.03
N GLY A 150 -3.34 5.53 -3.50
CA GLY A 150 -1.96 5.18 -3.20
C GLY A 150 -1.73 3.69 -3.42
N ALA A 151 -0.49 3.31 -3.73
CA ALA A 151 -0.14 1.91 -3.87
C ALA A 151 0.03 1.22 -2.51
N VAL A 152 -0.46 0.00 -2.38
CA VAL A 152 -0.31 -0.80 -1.16
C VAL A 152 1.11 -1.37 -1.08
N ARG A 153 1.88 -0.93 -0.07
CA ARG A 153 3.20 -1.45 0.30
C ARG A 153 3.07 -2.67 1.21
N TYR A 154 3.89 -3.68 0.99
CA TYR A 154 3.95 -4.84 1.88
C TYR A 154 5.14 -4.71 2.84
N LEU A 155 4.86 -4.55 4.13
CA LEU A 155 5.85 -4.39 5.20
C LEU A 155 6.14 -5.72 5.90
N ASP A 156 7.38 -5.91 6.34
CA ASP A 156 7.70 -6.88 7.41
C ASP A 156 7.25 -6.32 8.77
N TRP A 157 6.27 -6.97 9.38
CA TRP A 157 5.66 -6.58 10.66
C TRP A 157 6.66 -6.40 11.82
N TRP A 158 7.76 -7.14 11.80
CA TRP A 158 8.74 -7.16 12.89
C TRP A 158 9.90 -6.20 12.65
N ARG A 159 10.23 -5.97 11.37
CA ARG A 159 11.47 -5.29 10.97
C ARG A 159 11.28 -3.88 10.45
N GLU A 160 10.14 -3.60 9.82
CA GLU A 160 9.88 -2.31 9.17
C GLU A 160 8.94 -1.46 10.02
N ALA A 161 9.12 -0.14 9.99
CA ALA A 161 8.15 0.81 10.53
C ALA A 161 7.14 1.20 9.43
N ASN A 162 5.88 1.42 9.81
CA ASN A 162 4.95 2.19 9.00
C ASN A 162 5.57 3.55 8.65
N PRO A 163 5.40 4.05 7.42
CA PRO A 163 5.81 5.40 7.11
C PRO A 163 4.98 6.40 7.93
N GLN A 164 5.63 7.45 8.44
CA GLN A 164 5.04 8.40 9.39
C GLN A 164 4.30 9.55 8.69
N ILE A 165 3.73 9.30 7.51
CA ILE A 165 3.01 10.31 6.72
C ILE A 165 1.51 10.00 6.87
N PRO A 166 0.65 10.95 7.26
CA PRO A 166 -0.76 10.66 7.59
C PRO A 166 -1.51 9.85 6.53
N GLN A 167 -1.27 10.15 5.25
CA GLN A 167 -1.89 9.46 4.13
C GLN A 167 -1.34 8.03 3.91
N SER A 168 -0.10 7.73 4.30
CA SER A 168 0.57 6.45 4.00
C SER A 168 0.30 5.34 5.02
N LEU A 169 -0.26 5.69 6.18
CA LEU A 169 -0.47 4.78 7.33
C LEU A 169 -1.38 3.58 7.03
N TYR A 170 -2.14 3.62 5.94
CA TYR A 170 -3.15 2.61 5.57
C TYR A 170 -2.89 1.95 4.23
N PHE A 171 -1.86 2.38 3.51
CA PHE A 171 -1.40 1.73 2.30
C PHE A 171 -0.37 0.65 2.62
N THR A 172 -0.48 -0.02 3.77
CA THR A 172 0.47 -1.04 4.19
C THR A 172 -0.23 -2.35 4.52
N LYS A 173 0.13 -3.41 3.80
CA LYS A 173 -0.21 -4.79 4.13
C LYS A 173 0.98 -5.49 4.78
N HIS A 174 0.71 -6.56 5.51
CA HIS A 174 1.79 -7.35 6.08
C HIS A 174 2.21 -8.41 5.10
N ARG A 175 3.53 -8.55 4.90
CA ARG A 175 4.04 -9.77 4.28
C ARG A 175 3.64 -10.90 5.22
N GLY A 176 2.83 -11.83 4.70
CA GLY A 176 2.48 -13.04 5.45
C GLY A 176 3.75 -13.65 6.04
N CYS A 177 3.64 -14.20 7.25
CA CYS A 177 4.76 -14.84 7.95
C CYS A 177 5.16 -16.16 7.27
N HIS A 178 5.53 -16.10 5.99
CA HIS A 178 6.36 -17.11 5.37
C HIS A 178 7.79 -16.77 5.78
N ARG A 179 8.25 -17.39 6.87
CA ARG A 179 9.67 -17.60 7.09
C ARG A 179 10.21 -18.40 5.91
N THR A 180 10.51 -17.74 4.80
CA THR A 180 11.55 -18.22 3.89
C THR A 180 12.86 -17.76 4.51
N SER A 181 13.56 -18.71 5.13
CA SER A 181 14.94 -18.56 5.57
C SER A 181 15.81 -18.16 4.38
N ASN A 182 15.95 -16.86 4.12
CA ASN A 182 17.02 -16.34 3.30
C ASN A 182 18.09 -15.78 4.24
N THR A 183 18.98 -16.68 4.65
CA THR A 183 20.33 -16.31 5.09
C THR A 183 20.99 -15.55 3.94
N PRO A 184 21.57 -14.35 4.16
CA PRO A 184 22.34 -13.68 3.12
C PRO A 184 23.59 -14.51 2.85
N LYS A 185 23.76 -15.03 1.63
CA LYS A 185 25.09 -15.48 1.18
C LYS A 185 25.95 -14.22 1.06
N SER A 186 26.78 -13.98 2.06
CA SER A 186 27.89 -13.05 1.98
C SER A 186 28.74 -13.39 0.75
N ARG A 187 28.81 -12.46 -0.21
CA ARG A 187 29.91 -12.41 -1.17
C ARG A 187 31.17 -12.07 -0.38
N VAL A 188 32.08 -13.03 -0.25
CA VAL A 188 33.49 -12.74 -0.03
C VAL A 188 34.20 -13.28 -1.27
N ASN A 189 34.50 -12.37 -2.20
CA ASN A 189 35.60 -12.57 -3.13
C ASN A 189 36.87 -12.31 -2.31
N ALA A 190 37.77 -13.28 -2.30
CA ALA A 190 39.18 -13.04 -2.08
C ALA A 190 39.92 -13.93 -3.08
N GLU A 191 40.33 -13.32 -4.18
CA GLU A 191 41.45 -13.75 -4.99
C GLU A 191 42.68 -13.79 -4.08
N VAL A 192 43.42 -14.91 -4.10
CA VAL A 192 44.88 -14.91 -4.01
C VAL A 192 45.34 -16.10 -4.86
N GLU A 193 46.24 -15.79 -5.79
CA GLU A 193 47.02 -16.74 -6.61
C GLU A 193 47.78 -17.78 -5.78
#